data_AF-A0A9W8LVX5-F1
#
_entry.id   AF-A0A9W8LVX5-F1
#
_cell.length_a   1.000
_cell.length_b   1.000
_cell.length_c   1.000
_cell.angle_alpha   90.00
_cell.angle_beta   90.00
_cell.angle_gamma   90.00
#
_symmetry.space_group_name_H-M   'P 1'
#
loop_
_entity.id
_entity.type
_entity.pdbx_description
1 polymer ?
#
loop_
_entity_poly.entity_id
_entity_poly.type
_entity_poly.pdbx_seq_one_letter_code
_entity_poly.pdbx_strand_id
1 'polypeptide(L)'
;MARSFTWALVARCINGLLAGNVAVIKSVMAEIADDTNRARMMALIPLMWNVGSVAGAAVGGIFADPVHQYPNLFGNSKIFRTFPYLLPCLIGCSVTVFGLVMAVFKLKETLVKEPAPIRPVSPEVTRQSSSSSPSPLATETTHLIQDDTHESVGLQQSQQRTVRELLTPTVIRTMIANAVMSLGMAMSEQAYPIFAASDPVDGGLGFASRGVGFSLAIAGVAVLYLQLVTYPRLEHKYGALSCYRTGQKLLIPAYLALPFLSLLAAEANKFNIGYTDGMKTIPWISLSLKECALWLLLVFLTLLRTTGTVLAFTSVNLLIANLAPTRAELGFMNGLQQVALCGTHVVGPIVAGATFSWSIKHSLPYPFNSHLVWVLCAALTAVSLQMSFKIPESVNTFLAGQNNRDAGTEDEA
;
A
#
# COMPACT_ATOMS: atom_id res chain seq x y z
N MET A 1 -6.86 24.57 -11.24
CA MET A 1 -7.83 25.07 -12.24
C MET A 1 -7.38 24.64 -13.64
N ALA A 2 -7.64 23.38 -13.99
CA ALA A 2 -7.30 22.88 -15.33
C ALA A 2 -8.41 23.24 -16.31
N ARG A 3 -8.07 23.96 -17.39
CA ARG A 3 -8.98 24.22 -18.52
C ARG A 3 -8.73 23.30 -19.72
N SER A 4 -7.66 22.51 -19.68
CA SER A 4 -7.27 21.57 -20.72
C SER A 4 -6.74 20.28 -20.11
N PHE A 5 -6.85 19.19 -20.87
CA PHE A 5 -6.27 17.89 -20.50
C PHE A 5 -4.77 17.99 -20.24
N THR A 6 -4.03 18.72 -21.07
CA THR A 6 -2.58 18.92 -20.91
C THR A 6 -2.24 19.55 -19.55
N TRP A 7 -3.00 20.55 -19.10
CA TRP A 7 -2.77 21.15 -17.79
C TRP A 7 -3.07 20.17 -16.65
N ALA A 8 -4.12 19.36 -16.78
CA ALA A 8 -4.43 18.32 -15.80
C ALA A 8 -3.32 17.26 -15.73
N LEU A 9 -2.74 16.88 -16.87
CA LEU A 9 -1.62 15.95 -16.95
C LEU A 9 -0.37 16.52 -16.28
N VAL A 10 0.02 17.75 -16.62
CA VAL A 10 1.19 18.42 -16.00
C VAL A 10 1.00 18.54 -14.48
N ALA A 11 -0.18 18.96 -14.03
CA ALA A 11 -0.48 19.05 -12.59
C ALA A 11 -0.40 17.67 -11.90
N ARG A 12 -0.84 16.59 -12.57
CA ARG A 12 -0.71 15.22 -12.06
C ARG A 12 0.75 14.77 -11.99
N CYS A 13 1.57 15.10 -12.98
CA CYS A 13 3.01 14.82 -12.95
C CYS A 13 3.72 15.54 -11.81
N ILE A 14 3.43 16.83 -11.60
CA ILE A 14 3.98 17.61 -10.48
C ILE A 14 3.55 17.00 -9.14
N ASN A 15 2.27 16.64 -9.00
CA ASN A 15 1.78 15.99 -7.79
C ASN A 15 2.50 14.66 -7.51
N GLY A 16 2.78 13.86 -8.55
CA GLY A 16 3.57 12.63 -8.41
C GLY A 16 5.02 12.88 -8.01
N LEU A 17 5.67 13.88 -8.63
CA LEU A 17 7.06 14.24 -8.31
C LEU A 17 7.23 14.69 -6.85
N LEU A 18 6.22 15.38 -6.30
CA LEU A 18 6.23 15.86 -4.93
C LEU A 18 5.76 14.82 -3.90
N ALA A 19 5.37 13.62 -4.32
CA ALA A 19 4.79 12.56 -3.46
C ALA A 19 5.84 11.68 -2.75
N GLY A 20 6.95 12.26 -2.27
CA GLY A 20 8.02 11.54 -1.55
C GLY A 20 7.76 11.30 -0.05
N ASN A 21 6.60 11.71 0.45
CA ASN A 21 6.27 11.76 1.87
C ASN A 21 6.23 10.39 2.58
N VAL A 22 5.82 9.32 1.90
CA VAL A 22 5.67 7.98 2.52
C VAL A 22 7.02 7.44 3.02
N ALA A 23 8.09 7.65 2.27
CA ALA A 23 9.43 7.21 2.67
C ALA A 23 9.92 7.99 3.90
N VAL A 24 9.74 9.31 3.90
CA VAL A 24 10.12 10.19 5.01
C VAL A 24 9.36 9.81 6.29
N ILE A 25 8.04 9.60 6.21
CA ILE A 25 7.22 9.20 7.36
C ILE A 25 7.68 7.86 7.92
N LYS A 26 8.01 6.88 7.06
CA LYS A 26 8.53 5.58 7.50
C LYS A 26 9.86 5.73 8.25
N SER A 27 10.77 6.58 7.77
CA SER A 27 12.06 6.84 8.45
C SER A 27 11.86 7.54 9.80
N VAL A 28 11.07 8.62 9.84
CA VAL A 28 10.75 9.35 11.08
C VAL A 28 10.08 8.42 12.10
N MET A 29 9.14 7.59 11.69
CA MET A 29 8.50 6.61 12.56
C MET A 29 9.47 5.53 13.04
N ALA A 30 10.45 5.13 12.23
CA ALA A 30 11.49 4.20 12.63
C ALA A 30 12.45 4.80 13.67
N GLU A 31 12.76 6.09 13.56
CA GLU A 31 13.62 6.82 14.50
C GLU A 31 12.93 7.07 15.84
N ILE A 32 11.62 7.33 15.85
CA ILE A 32 10.83 7.53 17.08
C ILE A 32 10.48 6.18 17.76
N ALA A 33 10.48 5.08 17.00
CA ALA A 33 10.05 3.78 17.50
C ALA A 33 11.15 3.05 18.28
N ASP A 34 10.84 2.68 19.51
CA ASP A 34 11.63 1.77 20.33
C ASP A 34 11.17 0.31 20.13
N ASP A 35 12.00 -0.65 20.57
CA ASP A 35 11.69 -2.08 20.47
C ASP A 35 10.37 -2.49 21.11
N THR A 36 9.90 -1.74 22.11
CA THR A 36 8.65 -1.99 22.82
C THR A 36 7.40 -1.45 22.10
N ASN A 37 7.53 -0.45 21.22
CA ASN A 37 6.39 0.25 20.60
C ASN A 37 6.40 0.21 19.05
N ARG A 38 7.45 -0.34 18.43
CA ARG A 38 7.67 -0.34 16.99
C ARG A 38 6.52 -0.89 16.16
N ALA A 39 5.94 -2.01 16.57
CA ALA A 39 4.79 -2.58 15.88
C ALA A 39 3.58 -1.63 15.85
N ARG A 40 3.35 -0.89 16.95
CA ARG A 40 2.28 0.11 17.04
C ARG A 40 2.57 1.32 16.15
N MET A 41 3.80 1.84 16.18
CA MET A 41 4.20 2.98 15.34
C MET A 41 4.13 2.64 13.85
N MET A 42 4.62 1.47 13.45
CA MET A 42 4.56 1.01 12.06
C MET A 42 3.12 0.75 11.59
N ALA A 43 2.22 0.34 12.49
CA ALA A 43 0.79 0.18 12.20
C ALA A 43 0.04 1.51 12.02
N LEU A 44 0.54 2.63 12.57
CA LEU A 44 -0.08 3.95 12.38
C LEU A 44 0.00 4.43 10.93
N ILE A 45 1.06 4.07 10.20
CA ILE A 45 1.25 4.50 8.80
C ILE A 45 0.11 4.02 7.89
N PRO A 46 -0.19 2.70 7.77
CA PRO A 46 -1.30 2.23 6.97
C PRO A 46 -2.66 2.65 7.54
N LEU A 47 -2.78 2.85 8.85
CA LEU A 47 -4.00 3.39 9.46
C LEU A 47 -4.30 4.80 8.94
N MET A 48 -3.33 5.71 9.00
CA MET A 48 -3.49 7.08 8.52
C MET A 48 -3.80 7.14 7.03
N TRP A 49 -3.18 6.27 6.21
CA TRP A 49 -3.50 6.13 4.79
C TRP A 49 -4.98 5.79 4.58
N ASN A 50 -5.50 4.81 5.33
CA ASN A 50 -6.89 4.40 5.21
C ASN A 50 -7.85 5.49 5.71
N VAL A 51 -7.53 6.17 6.81
CA VAL A 51 -8.34 7.31 7.30
C VAL A 51 -8.40 8.42 6.24
N GLY A 52 -7.26 8.75 5.63
CA GLY A 52 -7.17 9.73 4.55
C GLY A 52 -7.96 9.31 3.31
N SER A 53 -7.93 8.03 2.94
CA SER A 53 -8.71 7.48 1.83
C SER A 53 -10.22 7.61 2.07
N VAL A 54 -10.69 7.28 3.27
CA VAL A 54 -12.11 7.42 3.66
C VAL A 54 -12.55 8.88 3.64
N ALA A 55 -11.79 9.74 4.31
CA ALA A 55 -12.10 11.17 4.36
C ALA A 55 -12.06 11.79 2.96
N GLY A 56 -11.07 11.41 2.14
CA GLY A 56 -10.90 11.89 0.77
C GLY A 56 -12.06 11.48 -0.14
N ALA A 57 -12.50 10.22 -0.08
CA ALA A 57 -13.64 9.73 -0.86
C ALA A 57 -14.94 10.41 -0.44
N ALA A 58 -15.17 10.57 0.88
CA ALA A 58 -16.35 11.25 1.42
C ALA A 58 -16.39 12.73 0.97
N VAL A 59 -15.29 13.47 1.13
CA VAL A 59 -15.19 14.86 0.71
C VAL A 59 -15.36 14.98 -0.81
N GLY A 60 -14.71 14.10 -1.58
CA GLY A 60 -14.80 14.07 -3.04
C GLY A 60 -16.21 13.79 -3.55
N GLY A 61 -16.98 12.93 -2.88
CA GLY A 61 -18.36 12.60 -3.28
C GLY A 61 -19.39 13.64 -2.84
N ILE A 62 -19.33 14.10 -1.59
CA ILE A 62 -20.31 15.02 -0.99
C ILE A 62 -20.17 16.44 -1.56
N PHE A 63 -18.95 16.89 -1.83
CA PHE A 63 -18.69 18.25 -2.31
C PHE A 63 -18.42 18.35 -3.81
N ALA A 64 -18.54 17.24 -4.57
CA ALA A 64 -18.49 17.30 -6.03
C ALA A 64 -19.69 18.08 -6.57
N ASP A 65 -19.45 18.97 -7.54
CA ASP A 65 -20.49 19.75 -8.21
C ASP A 65 -21.42 20.53 -7.24
N PRO A 66 -20.86 21.46 -6.44
CA PRO A 66 -21.59 22.13 -5.38
C PRO A 66 -22.69 23.06 -5.89
N VAL A 67 -22.66 23.48 -7.16
CA VAL A 67 -23.66 24.38 -7.76
C VAL A 67 -25.00 23.68 -7.92
N HIS A 68 -25.00 22.44 -8.39
CA HIS A 68 -26.23 21.65 -8.53
C HIS A 68 -26.65 21.00 -7.20
N GLN A 69 -25.69 20.60 -6.36
CA GLN A 69 -26.00 19.93 -5.09
C GLN A 69 -26.45 20.89 -3.98
N TYR A 70 -25.89 22.10 -3.94
CA TYR A 70 -26.17 23.10 -2.90
C TYR A 70 -26.52 24.46 -3.53
N PRO A 71 -27.64 24.55 -4.29
CA PRO A 71 -28.00 25.75 -5.05
C PRO A 71 -28.19 26.98 -4.14
N ASN A 72 -28.65 26.79 -2.90
CA ASN A 72 -28.86 27.88 -1.94
C ASN A 72 -27.54 28.54 -1.48
N LEU A 73 -26.42 27.83 -1.45
CA LEU A 73 -25.11 28.36 -1.03
C LEU A 73 -24.22 28.73 -2.22
N PHE A 74 -24.25 27.95 -3.31
CA PHE A 74 -23.28 28.06 -4.41
C PHE A 74 -23.90 28.42 -5.77
N GLY A 75 -25.23 28.54 -5.87
CA GLY A 75 -25.94 28.76 -7.14
C GLY A 75 -25.50 30.00 -7.92
N ASN A 76 -25.12 31.08 -7.23
CA ASN A 76 -24.69 32.34 -7.85
C ASN A 76 -23.19 32.39 -8.20
N SER A 77 -22.42 31.37 -7.84
CA SER A 77 -20.96 31.40 -7.97
C SER A 77 -20.49 30.97 -9.38
N LYS A 78 -19.96 31.92 -10.15
CA LYS A 78 -19.39 31.64 -11.48
C LYS A 78 -18.18 30.70 -11.43
N ILE A 79 -17.43 30.73 -10.32
CA ILE A 79 -16.19 29.95 -10.16
C ILE A 79 -16.47 28.45 -10.01
N PHE A 80 -17.42 28.06 -9.15
CA PHE A 80 -17.77 26.65 -8.93
C PHE A 80 -18.60 26.08 -10.07
N ARG A 81 -19.31 26.93 -10.82
CA ARG A 81 -19.97 26.53 -12.07
C ARG A 81 -18.97 26.21 -13.18
N THR A 82 -17.84 26.94 -13.21
CA THR A 82 -16.75 26.70 -14.16
C THR A 82 -15.86 25.52 -13.73
N PHE A 83 -15.69 25.31 -12.42
CA PHE A 83 -14.84 24.28 -11.85
C PHE A 83 -15.58 23.49 -10.76
N PRO A 84 -16.40 22.48 -11.13
CA PRO A 84 -17.25 21.73 -10.19
C PRO A 84 -16.47 20.91 -9.15
N TYR A 85 -15.20 20.59 -9.42
CA TYR A 85 -14.32 19.86 -8.51
C TYR A 85 -13.35 20.77 -7.72
N LEU A 86 -13.47 22.09 -7.82
CA LEU A 86 -12.57 23.00 -7.10
C LEU A 86 -12.77 22.91 -5.59
N LEU A 87 -14.00 22.81 -5.12
CA LEU A 87 -14.35 22.78 -3.70
C LEU A 87 -13.70 21.59 -2.95
N PRO A 88 -13.83 20.32 -3.40
CA PRO A 88 -13.17 19.20 -2.72
C PRO A 88 -11.65 19.32 -2.77
N CYS A 89 -11.06 19.89 -3.84
CA CYS A 89 -9.62 20.15 -3.89
C CYS A 89 -9.16 21.22 -2.89
N LEU A 90 -9.95 22.28 -2.67
CA LEU A 90 -9.63 23.31 -1.67
C LEU A 90 -9.68 22.75 -0.24
N ILE A 91 -10.67 21.91 0.06
CA ILE A 91 -10.76 21.22 1.35
C ILE A 91 -9.52 20.35 1.55
N GLY A 92 -9.14 19.53 0.57
CA GLY A 92 -7.92 18.73 0.62
C GLY A 92 -6.66 19.58 0.84
N CYS A 93 -6.52 20.69 0.10
CA CYS A 93 -5.41 21.63 0.26
C CYS A 93 -5.33 22.21 1.68
N SER A 94 -6.48 22.60 2.27
CA SER A 94 -6.53 23.16 3.62
C SER A 94 -6.04 22.16 4.68
N VAL A 95 -6.40 20.88 4.54
CA VAL A 95 -5.94 19.80 5.43
C VAL A 95 -4.44 19.60 5.30
N THR A 96 -3.90 19.60 4.07
CA THR A 96 -2.45 19.47 3.85
C THR A 96 -1.67 20.67 4.40
N VAL A 97 -2.15 21.90 4.18
CA VAL A 97 -1.52 23.12 4.71
C VAL A 97 -1.54 23.11 6.24
N PHE A 98 -2.66 22.71 6.85
CA PHE A 98 -2.73 22.55 8.30
C PHE A 98 -1.71 21.53 8.81
N GLY A 99 -1.57 20.39 8.13
CA GLY A 99 -0.55 19.38 8.45
C GLY A 99 0.88 19.91 8.34
N LEU A 100 1.17 20.71 7.30
CA LEU A 100 2.47 21.36 7.12
C LEU A 100 2.78 22.34 8.25
N VAL A 101 1.82 23.21 8.61
CA VAL A 101 1.95 24.15 9.73
C VAL A 101 2.24 23.39 11.02
N MET A 102 1.48 22.33 11.30
CA MET A 102 1.71 21.49 12.47
C MET A 102 3.10 20.84 12.45
N ALA A 103 3.56 20.33 11.32
CA ALA A 103 4.90 19.74 11.20
C ALA A 103 6.00 20.78 11.45
N VAL A 104 5.91 21.98 10.86
CA VAL A 104 6.93 23.03 11.02
C VAL A 104 7.03 23.52 12.47
N PHE A 105 5.90 23.67 13.17
CA PHE A 105 5.90 24.22 14.53
C PHE A 105 6.00 23.17 15.64
N LYS A 106 5.69 21.90 15.39
CA LYS A 106 5.62 20.85 16.42
C LYS A 106 6.57 19.68 16.21
N LEU A 107 7.05 19.42 14.99
CA LEU A 107 7.95 18.30 14.73
C LEU A 107 9.39 18.74 15.05
N LYS A 108 9.96 18.20 16.13
CA LYS A 108 11.37 18.35 16.47
C LYS A 108 12.19 17.37 15.64
N GLU A 109 13.38 17.78 15.20
CA GLU A 109 14.33 16.91 14.48
C GLU A 109 14.49 15.57 15.20
N THR A 110 14.17 14.46 14.52
CA THR A 110 14.15 13.12 15.11
C THR A 110 15.49 12.40 15.03
N LEU A 111 16.39 12.85 14.16
CA LEU A 111 17.70 12.25 14.00
C LEU A 111 18.55 12.44 15.27
N VAL A 112 18.80 11.34 15.99
CA VAL A 112 19.80 11.29 17.06
C VAL A 112 21.18 11.27 16.40
N LYS A 113 21.93 12.38 16.51
CA LYS A 113 23.34 12.41 16.07
C LYS A 113 24.16 11.51 17.01
N GLU A 114 24.50 10.31 16.58
CA GLU A 114 25.54 9.54 17.26
C GLU A 114 26.88 10.30 17.16
N PRO A 115 27.66 10.40 18.25
CA PRO A 115 29.00 10.98 18.19
C PRO A 115 29.86 10.15 17.22
N ALA A 116 30.58 10.84 16.34
CA ALA A 116 31.48 10.20 15.38
C ALA A 116 32.39 9.18 16.10
N PRO A 117 32.51 7.94 15.61
CA PRO A 117 33.41 6.97 16.21
C PRO A 117 34.83 7.56 16.18
N ILE A 118 35.45 7.64 17.35
CA ILE A 118 36.85 8.02 17.50
C ILE A 118 37.63 7.08 16.59
N ARG A 119 38.21 7.60 15.50
CA ARG A 119 39.08 6.82 14.62
C ARG A 119 40.17 6.22 15.50
N PRO A 120 40.35 4.88 15.55
CA PRO A 120 41.54 4.33 16.17
C PRO A 120 42.74 4.86 15.38
N VAL A 121 43.61 5.59 16.06
CA VAL A 121 44.91 6.00 15.54
C VAL A 121 45.61 4.70 15.13
N SER A 122 45.84 4.53 13.82
CA SER A 122 46.58 3.38 13.30
C SER A 122 47.97 3.37 13.95
N PRO A 123 48.45 2.24 14.50
CA PRO A 123 49.80 2.18 15.01
C PRO A 123 50.75 2.37 13.83
N GLU A 124 51.53 3.44 13.90
CA GLU A 124 52.56 3.77 12.94
C GLU A 124 53.58 2.63 12.89
N VAL A 125 53.54 1.86 11.80
CA VAL A 125 54.54 0.83 11.51
C VAL A 125 55.87 1.54 11.27
N THR A 126 56.63 1.71 12.35
CA THR A 126 58.03 2.13 12.28
C THR A 126 58.81 1.01 11.62
N ARG A 127 59.19 1.24 10.36
CA ARG A 127 60.05 0.37 9.57
C ARG A 127 61.36 0.12 10.31
N GLN A 128 61.71 -1.16 10.40
CA GLN A 128 63.01 -1.66 10.86
C GLN A 128 64.17 -1.01 10.08
N SER A 129 65.20 -0.58 10.81
CA SER A 129 66.56 -0.43 10.31
C SER A 129 67.50 -1.16 11.27
N SER A 130 68.26 -2.08 10.68
CA SER A 130 69.24 -3.03 11.21
C SER A 130 70.46 -2.42 11.90
N SER A 131 70.98 -3.07 12.97
CA SER A 131 72.42 -3.42 13.11
C SER A 131 72.77 -4.21 14.40
N SER A 132 73.44 -5.35 14.21
CA SER A 132 74.58 -5.95 14.98
C SER A 132 74.48 -6.50 16.43
N SER A 133 74.52 -7.85 16.53
CA SER A 133 75.39 -8.77 17.36
C SER A 133 75.36 -8.77 18.92
N PRO A 134 75.90 -9.79 19.64
CA PRO A 134 75.62 -11.25 19.64
C PRO A 134 75.25 -11.84 21.06
N SER A 135 74.70 -13.07 21.10
CA SER A 135 74.38 -14.02 22.23
C SER A 135 75.35 -14.06 23.45
N PRO A 136 75.01 -14.64 24.67
CA PRO A 136 74.30 -15.94 24.86
C PRO A 136 73.48 -16.20 26.18
N LEU A 137 72.83 -17.38 26.22
CA LEU A 137 72.73 -18.34 27.36
C LEU A 137 71.39 -18.55 28.12
N ALA A 138 71.01 -19.85 28.19
CA ALA A 138 70.16 -20.59 29.15
C ALA A 138 68.63 -20.33 29.17
N THR A 139 67.81 -21.30 28.74
CA THR A 139 67.23 -22.41 29.54
C THR A 139 66.20 -21.91 30.56
N GLU A 140 64.89 -22.16 30.35
CA GLU A 140 64.15 -23.26 31.00
C GLU A 140 62.64 -23.15 30.70
N THR A 141 62.06 -24.31 30.44
CA THR A 141 60.63 -24.63 30.38
C THR A 141 59.92 -24.24 31.68
N THR A 142 58.64 -23.84 31.65
CA THR A 142 57.56 -24.34 32.55
C THR A 142 56.25 -23.52 32.49
N HIS A 143 55.18 -24.23 32.12
CA HIS A 143 53.77 -24.17 32.56
C HIS A 143 52.92 -22.87 32.53
N LEU A 144 51.86 -22.97 31.72
CA LEU A 144 50.43 -22.89 32.09
C LEU A 144 50.02 -21.83 33.13
N ILE A 145 49.62 -20.66 32.64
CA ILE A 145 48.40 -19.97 33.08
C ILE A 145 47.71 -19.45 31.81
N GLN A 146 46.56 -20.06 31.52
CA GLN A 146 45.58 -19.58 30.56
C GLN A 146 44.55 -18.82 31.39
N ASP A 147 44.55 -17.50 31.29
CA ASP A 147 43.47 -16.65 31.78
C ASP A 147 43.29 -15.48 30.81
N ASP A 148 42.06 -15.41 30.30
CA ASP A 148 41.34 -14.24 29.84
C ASP A 148 42.00 -13.36 28.76
N THR A 149 41.98 -13.89 27.53
CA THR A 149 41.59 -13.05 26.40
C THR A 149 40.20 -12.48 26.69
N HIS A 150 40.17 -11.27 27.24
CA HIS A 150 39.07 -10.36 26.98
C HIS A 150 38.94 -10.26 25.46
N GLU A 151 38.06 -11.10 24.88
CA GLU A 151 37.45 -10.84 23.60
C GLU A 151 36.88 -9.43 23.70
N SER A 152 37.59 -8.50 23.07
CA SER A 152 37.03 -7.23 22.69
C SER A 152 35.76 -7.55 21.92
N VAL A 153 34.62 -7.46 22.59
CA VAL A 153 33.28 -7.44 22.02
C VAL A 153 33.37 -6.41 20.90
N GLY A 154 33.59 -6.90 19.69
CA GLY A 154 33.68 -6.08 18.52
C GLY A 154 32.38 -5.32 18.46
N LEU A 155 32.45 -3.99 18.50
CA LEU A 155 31.41 -3.15 17.94
C LEU A 155 31.25 -3.62 16.50
N GLN A 156 30.32 -4.55 16.30
CA GLN A 156 30.01 -5.18 15.04
C GLN A 156 29.31 -4.10 14.23
N GLN A 157 30.14 -3.21 13.69
CA GLN A 157 29.77 -2.13 12.80
C GLN A 157 28.97 -2.80 11.69
N SER A 158 27.67 -2.50 11.64
CA SER A 158 26.72 -3.08 10.69
C SER A 158 27.31 -2.99 9.28
N GLN A 159 27.90 -4.09 8.83
CA GLN A 159 28.49 -4.19 7.51
C GLN A 159 27.32 -4.22 6.55
N GLN A 160 26.97 -3.06 5.99
CA GLN A 160 25.90 -2.94 5.00
C GLN A 160 26.18 -3.94 3.89
N ARG A 161 25.31 -4.95 3.73
CA ARG A 161 25.48 -5.96 2.69
C ARG A 161 25.33 -5.31 1.33
N THR A 162 26.03 -5.85 0.35
CA THR A 162 25.96 -5.32 -1.01
C THR A 162 24.55 -5.55 -1.56
N VAL A 163 24.01 -4.61 -2.36
CA VAL A 163 22.66 -4.71 -2.95
C VAL A 163 22.37 -6.09 -3.56
N ARG A 164 23.36 -6.69 -4.23
CA ARG A 164 23.28 -8.02 -4.85
C ARG A 164 23.02 -9.16 -3.84
N GLU A 165 23.51 -9.04 -2.61
CA GLU A 165 23.35 -10.02 -1.54
C GLU A 165 21.95 -9.94 -0.90
N LEU A 166 21.32 -8.77 -0.96
CA LEU A 166 19.95 -8.55 -0.48
C LEU A 166 18.89 -9.07 -1.47
N LEU A 167 19.21 -9.06 -2.77
CA LEU A 167 18.37 -9.58 -3.85
C LEU A 167 18.44 -11.11 -3.93
N THR A 168 18.08 -11.78 -2.83
CA THR A 168 17.97 -13.24 -2.80
C THR A 168 16.86 -13.72 -3.75
N PRO A 169 16.92 -14.98 -4.23
CA PRO A 169 15.86 -15.54 -5.09
C PRO A 169 14.47 -15.47 -4.46
N THR A 170 14.38 -15.60 -3.13
CA THR A 170 13.12 -15.47 -2.38
C THR A 170 12.60 -14.03 -2.41
N VAL A 171 13.47 -13.04 -2.22
CA VAL A 171 13.11 -11.61 -2.33
C VAL A 171 12.60 -11.29 -3.74
N ILE A 172 13.33 -11.69 -4.78
CA ILE A 172 12.95 -11.42 -6.16
C ILE A 172 11.58 -12.04 -6.48
N ARG A 173 11.36 -13.31 -6.09
CA ARG A 173 10.07 -13.99 -6.31
C ARG A 173 8.92 -13.28 -5.61
N THR A 174 9.10 -12.89 -4.35
CA THR A 174 8.08 -12.14 -3.59
C THR A 174 7.80 -10.77 -4.20
N MET A 175 8.83 -10.07 -4.68
CA MET A 175 8.70 -8.76 -5.35
C MET A 175 7.94 -8.88 -6.68
N ILE A 176 8.23 -9.89 -7.49
CA ILE A 176 7.51 -10.14 -8.74
C ILE A 176 6.05 -10.49 -8.45
N ALA A 177 5.79 -11.37 -7.47
CA ALA A 177 4.43 -11.72 -7.08
C ALA A 177 3.64 -10.50 -6.59
N ASN A 178 4.28 -9.62 -5.81
CA ASN A 178 3.73 -8.35 -5.36
C ASN A 178 3.42 -7.42 -6.53
N ALA A 179 4.35 -7.25 -7.48
CA ALA A 179 4.14 -6.38 -8.64
C ALA A 179 2.96 -6.86 -9.51
N VAL A 180 2.87 -8.17 -9.78
CA VAL A 180 1.75 -8.75 -10.55
C VAL A 180 0.42 -8.53 -9.83
N MET A 181 0.37 -8.76 -8.52
CA MET A 181 -0.84 -8.52 -7.73
C MET A 181 -1.24 -7.04 -7.73
N SER A 182 -0.27 -6.16 -7.45
CA SER A 182 -0.50 -4.72 -7.39
C SER A 182 -0.97 -4.18 -8.74
N LEU A 183 -0.49 -4.71 -9.86
CA LEU A 183 -1.01 -4.35 -11.17
C LEU A 183 -2.50 -4.68 -11.29
N GLY A 184 -2.92 -5.89 -10.92
CA GLY A 184 -4.34 -6.28 -10.92
C GLY A 184 -5.20 -5.43 -9.96
N MET A 185 -4.64 -5.03 -8.82
CA MET A 185 -5.31 -4.12 -7.88
C MET A 185 -5.44 -2.70 -8.44
N ALA A 186 -4.37 -2.12 -8.97
CA ALA A 186 -4.38 -0.78 -9.56
C ALA A 186 -5.34 -0.69 -10.76
N MET A 187 -5.40 -1.76 -11.57
CA MET A 187 -6.38 -1.88 -12.64
C MET A 187 -7.80 -1.88 -12.10
N SER A 188 -8.09 -2.68 -11.07
CA SER A 188 -9.44 -2.79 -10.51
C SER A 188 -9.89 -1.52 -9.77
N GLU A 189 -8.96 -0.79 -9.14
CA GLU A 189 -9.21 0.53 -8.53
C GLU A 189 -9.63 1.57 -9.58
N GLN A 190 -8.96 1.63 -10.73
CA GLN A 190 -9.33 2.54 -11.80
C GLN A 190 -10.61 2.11 -12.53
N ALA A 191 -10.77 0.80 -12.74
CA ALA A 191 -11.92 0.26 -13.47
C ALA A 191 -13.24 0.50 -12.73
N TYR A 192 -13.24 0.47 -11.39
CA TYR A 192 -14.48 0.53 -10.61
C TYR A 192 -15.27 1.84 -10.79
N PRO A 193 -14.70 3.05 -10.61
CA PRO A 193 -15.44 4.29 -10.83
C PRO A 193 -15.91 4.46 -12.27
N ILE A 194 -15.12 4.00 -13.24
CA ILE A 194 -15.49 4.03 -14.67
C ILE A 194 -16.70 3.12 -14.88
N PHE A 195 -16.62 1.86 -14.46
CA PHE A 195 -17.72 0.90 -14.53
C PHE A 195 -18.99 1.39 -13.83
N ALA A 196 -18.84 1.97 -12.64
CA ALA A 196 -19.97 2.49 -11.88
C ALA A 196 -20.66 3.67 -12.60
N ALA A 197 -19.89 4.54 -13.26
CA ALA A 197 -20.41 5.70 -13.97
C ALA A 197 -20.91 5.39 -15.40
N SER A 198 -20.41 4.34 -16.05
CA SER A 198 -20.80 3.96 -17.41
C SER A 198 -22.26 3.52 -17.50
N ASP A 199 -22.87 3.74 -18.67
CA ASP A 199 -24.27 3.41 -18.90
C ASP A 199 -24.52 1.89 -18.82
N PRO A 200 -25.69 1.45 -18.33
CA PRO A 200 -25.99 0.02 -18.25
C PRO A 200 -26.03 -0.71 -19.60
N VAL A 201 -26.28 0.03 -20.71
CA VAL A 201 -26.23 -0.52 -22.07
C VAL A 201 -24.83 -0.97 -22.45
N ASP A 202 -23.81 -0.24 -22.01
CA ASP A 202 -22.40 -0.55 -22.24
C ASP A 202 -21.83 -1.51 -21.19
N GLY A 203 -22.69 -2.02 -20.29
CA GLY A 203 -22.30 -2.92 -19.21
C GLY A 203 -21.75 -2.21 -17.98
N GLY A 204 -22.14 -0.96 -17.71
CA GLY A 204 -21.90 -0.24 -16.46
C GLY A 204 -23.08 -0.26 -15.48
N LEU A 205 -23.04 0.58 -14.44
CA LEU A 205 -24.12 0.71 -13.44
C LEU A 205 -25.01 1.95 -13.61
N GLY A 206 -24.58 2.95 -14.39
CA GLY A 206 -25.32 4.19 -14.60
C GLY A 206 -25.37 5.13 -13.39
N PHE A 207 -24.41 5.04 -12.47
CA PHE A 207 -24.43 5.87 -11.26
C PHE A 207 -23.97 7.30 -11.54
N ALA A 208 -24.73 8.27 -11.03
CA ALA A 208 -24.25 9.64 -10.89
C ALA A 208 -23.05 9.71 -9.91
N SER A 209 -22.29 10.82 -9.95
CA SER A 209 -21.10 11.01 -9.11
C SER A 209 -21.33 10.76 -7.61
N ARG A 210 -22.55 11.04 -7.12
CA ARG A 210 -22.96 10.79 -5.73
C ARG A 210 -23.06 9.29 -5.41
N GLY A 211 -23.62 8.48 -6.31
CA GLY A 211 -23.74 7.02 -6.13
C GLY A 211 -22.37 6.35 -6.08
N VAL A 212 -21.46 6.76 -6.96
CA VAL A 212 -20.05 6.33 -6.95
C VAL A 212 -19.36 6.77 -5.65
N GLY A 213 -19.57 8.02 -5.22
CA GLY A 213 -19.01 8.51 -3.96
C GLY A 213 -19.49 7.72 -2.73
N PHE A 214 -20.79 7.39 -2.66
CA PHE A 214 -21.34 6.58 -1.57
C PHE A 214 -20.80 5.15 -1.55
N SER A 215 -20.73 4.49 -2.70
CA SER A 215 -20.22 3.12 -2.75
C SER A 215 -18.75 3.04 -2.32
N LEU A 216 -17.93 4.02 -2.75
CA LEU A 216 -16.55 4.16 -2.30
C LEU A 216 -16.43 4.50 -0.81
N ALA A 217 -17.34 5.32 -0.26
CA ALA A 217 -17.36 5.64 1.16
C ALA A 217 -17.66 4.41 2.03
N ILE A 218 -18.64 3.58 1.65
CA ILE A 218 -18.95 2.30 2.33
C ILE A 218 -17.73 1.38 2.29
N ALA A 219 -17.11 1.24 1.12
CA ALA A 219 -15.89 0.46 0.97
C ALA A 219 -14.77 0.98 1.89
N GLY A 220 -14.59 2.30 1.97
CA GLY A 220 -13.59 2.92 2.82
C GLY A 220 -13.79 2.65 4.31
N VAL A 221 -15.02 2.77 4.83
CA VAL A 221 -15.32 2.43 6.23
C VAL A 221 -15.03 0.95 6.50
N ALA A 222 -15.36 0.07 5.53
CA ALA A 222 -15.03 -1.34 5.63
C ALA A 222 -13.51 -1.58 5.64
N VAL A 223 -12.73 -0.87 4.81
CA VAL A 223 -11.25 -0.93 4.84
C VAL A 223 -10.72 -0.62 6.24
N LEU A 224 -11.21 0.43 6.89
CA LEU A 224 -10.77 0.81 8.24
C LEU A 224 -11.03 -0.31 9.26
N TYR A 225 -12.25 -0.85 9.28
CA TYR A 225 -12.60 -1.95 10.19
C TYR A 225 -11.75 -3.19 9.90
N LEU A 226 -11.64 -3.58 8.63
CA LEU A 226 -10.91 -4.76 8.19
C LEU A 226 -9.41 -4.63 8.53
N GLN A 227 -8.81 -3.45 8.35
CA GLN A 227 -7.39 -3.23 8.65
C GLN A 227 -7.10 -3.20 10.16
N LEU A 228 -7.97 -2.58 10.96
CA LEU A 228 -7.73 -2.38 12.40
C LEU A 228 -8.13 -3.58 13.25
N VAL A 229 -9.20 -4.27 12.88
CA VAL A 229 -9.86 -5.26 13.73
C VAL A 229 -9.64 -6.66 13.16
N THR A 230 -9.92 -6.84 11.87
CA THR A 230 -9.92 -8.17 11.24
C THR A 230 -8.52 -8.65 10.88
N TYR A 231 -7.71 -7.81 10.22
CA TYR A 231 -6.39 -8.19 9.74
C TYR A 231 -5.45 -8.64 10.87
N PRO A 232 -5.27 -7.90 11.98
CA PRO A 232 -4.34 -8.34 13.04
C PRO A 232 -4.77 -9.65 13.69
N ARG A 233 -6.09 -9.91 13.80
CA ARG A 233 -6.63 -11.17 14.33
C ARG A 233 -6.35 -12.35 13.41
N LEU A 234 -6.53 -12.15 12.10
CA LEU A 234 -6.27 -13.18 11.11
C LEU A 234 -4.77 -13.45 10.97
N GLU A 235 -3.95 -12.40 10.96
CA GLU A 235 -2.50 -12.50 10.88
C GLU A 235 -1.93 -13.27 12.09
N HIS A 236 -2.34 -12.93 13.31
CA HIS A 236 -1.89 -13.64 14.52
C HIS A 236 -2.29 -15.12 14.52
N LYS A 237 -3.45 -15.46 13.94
CA LYS A 237 -3.96 -16.85 13.95
C LYS A 237 -3.39 -17.71 12.81
N TYR A 238 -3.19 -17.12 11.62
CA TYR A 238 -2.89 -17.88 10.39
C TYR A 238 -1.55 -17.49 9.74
N GLY A 239 -0.91 -16.42 10.19
CA GLY A 239 0.30 -15.85 9.58
C GLY A 239 0.01 -14.97 8.35
N ALA A 240 0.99 -14.17 7.97
CA ALA A 240 0.89 -13.23 6.86
C ALA A 240 0.72 -13.94 5.50
N LEU A 241 1.43 -15.03 5.23
CA LEU A 241 1.37 -15.75 3.96
C LEU A 241 0.01 -16.42 3.71
N SER A 242 -0.62 -16.96 4.76
CA SER A 242 -1.98 -17.51 4.67
C SER A 242 -3.01 -16.41 4.41
N CYS A 243 -2.86 -15.26 5.06
CA CYS A 243 -3.70 -14.09 4.83
C CYS A 243 -3.54 -13.56 3.38
N TYR A 244 -2.31 -13.52 2.88
CA TYR A 244 -2.00 -13.16 1.49
C TYR A 244 -2.75 -14.06 0.49
N ARG A 245 -2.58 -15.38 0.62
CA ARG A 245 -3.23 -16.38 -0.25
C ARG A 245 -4.75 -16.33 -0.14
N THR A 246 -5.28 -16.20 1.07
CA THR A 246 -6.73 -16.14 1.32
C THR A 246 -7.34 -14.87 0.72
N GLY A 247 -6.67 -13.73 0.86
CA GLY A 247 -7.09 -12.47 0.26
C GLY A 247 -7.21 -12.58 -1.27
N GLN A 248 -6.20 -13.16 -1.92
CA GLN A 248 -6.23 -13.39 -3.38
C GLN A 248 -7.34 -14.37 -3.80
N LYS A 249 -7.59 -15.45 -3.04
CA LYS A 249 -8.70 -16.38 -3.29
C LYS A 249 -10.07 -15.71 -3.19
N LEU A 250 -10.23 -14.71 -2.32
CA LEU A 250 -11.46 -13.91 -2.21
C LEU A 250 -11.59 -12.89 -3.35
N LEU A 251 -10.47 -12.32 -3.82
CA LEU A 251 -10.46 -11.32 -4.90
C LEU A 251 -10.89 -11.89 -6.25
N ILE A 252 -10.45 -13.10 -6.60
CA ILE A 252 -10.76 -13.73 -7.89
C ILE A 252 -12.28 -13.82 -8.15
N PRO A 253 -13.10 -14.45 -7.29
CA PRO A 253 -14.54 -14.51 -7.50
C PRO A 253 -15.20 -13.13 -7.39
N ALA A 254 -14.70 -12.24 -6.54
CA ALA A 254 -15.20 -10.85 -6.47
C ALA A 254 -15.02 -10.12 -7.81
N TYR A 255 -13.85 -10.20 -8.44
CA TYR A 255 -13.62 -9.58 -9.74
C TYR A 255 -14.49 -10.19 -10.83
N LEU A 256 -14.63 -11.52 -10.88
CA LEU A 256 -15.47 -12.17 -11.89
C LEU A 256 -16.97 -11.88 -11.69
N ALA A 257 -17.43 -11.71 -10.45
CA ALA A 257 -18.83 -11.44 -10.13
C ALA A 257 -19.24 -9.97 -10.33
N LEU A 258 -18.34 -9.01 -10.10
CA LEU A 258 -18.63 -7.58 -10.20
C LEU A 258 -19.31 -7.13 -11.50
N PRO A 259 -18.82 -7.49 -12.71
CA PRO A 259 -19.44 -7.02 -13.95
C PRO A 259 -20.87 -7.55 -14.17
N PHE A 260 -21.28 -8.64 -13.52
CA PHE A 260 -22.66 -9.15 -13.60
C PHE A 260 -23.67 -8.22 -12.92
N LEU A 261 -23.23 -7.30 -12.07
CA LEU A 261 -24.10 -6.25 -11.53
C LEU A 261 -24.71 -5.35 -12.63
N SER A 262 -24.04 -5.24 -13.78
CA SER A 262 -24.57 -4.48 -14.93
C SER A 262 -25.88 -5.06 -15.48
N LEU A 263 -26.11 -6.38 -15.35
CA LEU A 263 -27.36 -7.02 -15.76
C LEU A 263 -28.53 -6.59 -14.87
N LEU A 264 -28.32 -6.58 -13.55
CA LEU A 264 -29.31 -6.04 -12.61
C LEU A 264 -29.53 -4.54 -12.84
N ALA A 265 -28.47 -3.78 -13.10
CA ALA A 265 -28.56 -2.35 -13.39
C ALA A 265 -29.35 -2.09 -14.69
N ALA A 266 -29.12 -2.85 -15.75
CA ALA A 266 -29.85 -2.73 -17.02
C ALA A 266 -31.35 -3.03 -16.88
N GLU A 267 -31.72 -4.00 -16.05
CA GLU A 267 -33.12 -4.27 -15.74
C GLU A 267 -33.75 -3.21 -14.84
N ALA A 268 -33.00 -2.72 -13.86
CA ALA A 268 -33.47 -1.72 -12.93
C ALA A 268 -33.67 -0.37 -13.67
N ASN A 269 -32.80 -0.02 -14.61
CA ASN A 269 -32.87 1.24 -15.37
C ASN A 269 -34.07 1.35 -16.33
N LYS A 270 -34.74 0.23 -16.66
CA LYS A 270 -36.07 0.28 -17.33
C LYS A 270 -37.13 1.00 -16.49
N PHE A 271 -36.87 1.18 -15.19
CA PHE A 271 -37.67 1.93 -14.23
C PHE A 271 -36.91 3.19 -13.76
N ASN A 272 -36.61 4.14 -14.66
CA ASN A 272 -36.21 5.52 -14.32
C ASN A 272 -35.15 5.66 -13.19
N ILE A 273 -34.01 4.99 -13.34
CA ILE A 273 -32.92 5.13 -12.37
C ILE A 273 -32.02 6.29 -12.79
N GLY A 274 -32.08 7.38 -12.04
CA GLY A 274 -31.07 8.44 -12.09
C GLY A 274 -31.44 9.73 -12.82
N TYR A 275 -32.69 9.90 -13.25
CA TYR A 275 -33.17 11.16 -13.84
C TYR A 275 -34.26 11.84 -13.00
N THR A 276 -34.06 11.96 -11.70
CA THR A 276 -34.82 12.93 -10.88
C THR A 276 -33.87 13.95 -10.29
N ASP A 277 -33.73 15.02 -11.06
CA ASP A 277 -33.42 16.37 -10.59
C ASP A 277 -34.10 16.65 -9.23
N GLY A 278 -33.31 17.14 -8.28
CA GLY A 278 -33.82 17.90 -7.15
C GLY A 278 -34.42 17.08 -5.99
N MET A 279 -33.65 17.00 -4.90
CA MET A 279 -34.03 17.30 -3.51
C MET A 279 -35.44 16.95 -2.98
N LYS A 280 -36.15 15.94 -3.49
CA LYS A 280 -37.50 15.58 -2.99
C LYS A 280 -37.75 14.07 -2.97
N THR A 281 -37.11 13.38 -2.03
CA THR A 281 -37.63 12.27 -1.20
C THR A 281 -36.49 11.59 -0.47
N ILE A 282 -36.75 11.09 0.74
CA ILE A 282 -35.79 10.28 1.49
C ILE A 282 -35.52 9.01 0.65
N PRO A 283 -34.30 8.80 0.13
CA PRO A 283 -34.05 7.83 -0.95
C PRO A 283 -34.41 6.39 -0.59
N TRP A 284 -34.33 6.04 0.70
CA TRP A 284 -34.41 4.66 1.20
C TRP A 284 -35.83 4.08 1.27
N ILE A 285 -36.86 4.94 1.26
CA ILE A 285 -38.26 4.51 1.50
C ILE A 285 -39.00 4.23 0.18
N SER A 286 -38.49 4.73 -0.95
CA SER A 286 -39.14 4.61 -2.26
C SER A 286 -38.36 3.78 -3.29
N LEU A 287 -37.34 3.01 -2.88
CA LEU A 287 -36.59 2.16 -3.82
C LEU A 287 -37.44 0.96 -4.26
N SER A 288 -37.38 0.67 -5.56
CA SER A 288 -37.90 -0.57 -6.12
C SER A 288 -37.13 -1.78 -5.57
N LEU A 289 -37.79 -2.94 -5.44
CA LEU A 289 -37.17 -4.19 -4.97
C LEU A 289 -35.87 -4.53 -5.73
N LYS A 290 -35.83 -4.23 -7.03
CA LYS A 290 -34.64 -4.47 -7.88
C LYS A 290 -33.48 -3.53 -7.55
N GLU A 291 -33.76 -2.29 -7.17
CA GLU A 291 -32.74 -1.33 -6.76
C GLU A 291 -32.14 -1.68 -5.40
N CYS A 292 -32.98 -2.11 -4.46
CA CYS A 292 -32.53 -2.67 -3.19
C CYS A 292 -31.63 -3.89 -3.42
N ALA A 293 -32.01 -4.80 -4.33
CA ALA A 293 -31.20 -5.97 -4.67
C ALA A 293 -29.85 -5.57 -5.31
N LEU A 294 -29.84 -4.58 -6.22
CA LEU A 294 -28.62 -4.05 -6.81
C LEU A 294 -27.67 -3.48 -5.74
N TRP A 295 -28.18 -2.64 -4.84
CA TRP A 295 -27.37 -2.04 -3.77
C TRP A 295 -26.88 -3.07 -2.76
N LEU A 296 -27.71 -4.02 -2.35
CA LEU A 296 -27.31 -5.10 -1.44
C LEU A 296 -26.20 -5.95 -2.06
N LEU A 297 -26.36 -6.36 -3.32
CA LEU A 297 -25.36 -7.17 -4.01
C LEU A 297 -24.08 -6.38 -4.32
N LEU A 298 -24.20 -5.10 -4.68
CA LEU A 298 -23.06 -4.21 -4.87
C LEU A 298 -22.25 -4.06 -3.57
N VAL A 299 -22.92 -3.78 -2.45
CA VAL A 299 -22.25 -3.65 -1.15
C VAL A 299 -21.60 -4.98 -0.78
N PHE A 300 -22.31 -6.10 -0.92
CA PHE A 300 -21.75 -7.42 -0.65
C PHE A 300 -20.48 -7.72 -1.48
N LEU A 301 -20.54 -7.53 -2.80
CA LEU A 301 -19.40 -7.79 -3.69
C LEU A 301 -18.25 -6.80 -3.45
N THR A 302 -18.57 -5.54 -3.14
CA THR A 302 -17.56 -4.52 -2.81
C THR A 302 -16.89 -4.83 -1.48
N LEU A 303 -17.63 -5.30 -0.48
CA LEU A 303 -17.07 -5.76 0.80
C LEU A 303 -16.19 -7.01 0.63
N LEU A 304 -16.62 -7.97 -0.18
CA LEU A 304 -15.84 -9.15 -0.51
C LEU A 304 -14.51 -8.78 -1.18
N ARG A 305 -14.59 -7.92 -2.21
CA ARG A 305 -13.41 -7.36 -2.89
C ARG A 305 -12.50 -6.65 -1.89
N THR A 306 -13.06 -5.73 -1.09
CA THR A 306 -12.31 -4.92 -0.12
C THR A 306 -11.59 -5.79 0.91
N THR A 307 -12.26 -6.83 1.42
CA THR A 307 -11.66 -7.81 2.33
C THR A 307 -10.46 -8.50 1.69
N GLY A 308 -10.61 -8.96 0.45
CA GLY A 308 -9.53 -9.59 -0.29
C GLY A 308 -8.35 -8.62 -0.55
N THR A 309 -8.65 -7.39 -0.94
CA THR A 309 -7.66 -6.30 -1.15
C THR A 309 -6.86 -6.03 0.12
N VAL A 310 -7.52 -5.83 1.26
CA VAL A 310 -6.87 -5.52 2.54
C VAL A 310 -5.98 -6.67 3.00
N LEU A 311 -6.48 -7.90 2.96
CA LEU A 311 -5.70 -9.07 3.35
C LEU A 311 -4.47 -9.24 2.47
N ALA A 312 -4.62 -9.15 1.15
CA ALA A 312 -3.53 -9.38 0.22
C ALA A 312 -2.48 -8.24 0.27
N PHE A 313 -2.91 -6.98 0.26
CA PHE A 313 -2.01 -5.83 0.26
C PHE A 313 -1.25 -5.67 1.58
N THR A 314 -1.92 -5.82 2.71
CA THR A 314 -1.26 -5.67 4.02
C THR A 314 -0.30 -6.82 4.29
N SER A 315 -0.68 -8.05 3.94
CA SER A 315 0.21 -9.21 4.10
C SER A 315 1.45 -9.15 3.24
N VAL A 316 1.38 -8.72 1.98
CA VAL A 316 2.57 -8.65 1.12
C VAL A 316 3.57 -7.59 1.60
N ASN A 317 3.09 -6.44 2.08
CA ASN A 317 3.92 -5.41 2.71
C ASN A 317 4.67 -5.99 3.93
N LEU A 318 3.97 -6.77 4.76
CA LEU A 318 4.56 -7.40 5.93
C LEU A 318 5.56 -8.51 5.57
N LEU A 319 5.24 -9.37 4.59
CA LEU A 319 6.14 -10.42 4.11
C LEU A 319 7.46 -9.83 3.60
N ILE A 320 7.39 -8.72 2.86
CA ILE A 320 8.58 -8.03 2.35
C ILE A 320 9.39 -7.41 3.49
N ALA A 321 8.72 -6.83 4.49
CA ALA A 321 9.39 -6.34 5.69
C ALA A 321 10.13 -7.47 6.45
N ASN A 322 9.55 -8.67 6.50
CA ASN A 322 10.16 -9.85 7.13
C ASN A 322 11.37 -10.41 6.38
N LEU A 323 11.47 -10.14 5.08
CA LEU A 323 12.61 -10.55 4.27
C LEU A 323 13.86 -9.67 4.48
N ALA A 324 13.72 -8.52 5.16
CA ALA A 324 14.87 -7.67 5.46
C ALA A 324 15.78 -8.37 6.50
N PRO A 325 17.05 -8.68 6.16
CA PRO A 325 17.94 -9.42 7.07
C PRO A 325 18.29 -8.62 8.32
N THR A 326 18.46 -7.30 8.17
CA THR A 326 18.79 -6.39 9.25
C THR A 326 17.87 -5.16 9.25
N ARG A 327 17.86 -4.46 10.39
CA ARG A 327 17.05 -3.24 10.58
C ARG A 327 17.50 -2.10 9.65
N ALA A 328 18.78 -2.02 9.34
CA ALA A 328 19.35 -1.02 8.44
C ALA A 328 18.87 -1.21 6.99
N GLU A 329 18.58 -2.45 6.58
CA GLU A 329 18.21 -2.81 5.20
C GLU A 329 16.69 -2.76 4.97
N LEU A 330 15.89 -2.63 6.04
CA LEU A 330 14.43 -2.53 5.95
C LEU A 330 13.97 -1.33 5.10
N GLY A 331 14.69 -0.20 5.21
CA GLY A 331 14.43 1.00 4.40
C GLY A 331 14.66 0.75 2.91
N PHE A 332 15.77 0.07 2.57
CA PHE A 332 16.09 -0.31 1.19
C PHE A 332 15.04 -1.27 0.61
N MET A 333 14.67 -2.32 1.35
CA MET A 333 13.66 -3.29 0.93
C MET A 333 12.29 -2.65 0.68
N ASN A 334 11.86 -1.76 1.58
CA ASN A 334 10.65 -0.96 1.40
C ASN A 334 10.76 -0.02 0.20
N GLY A 335 11.91 0.62 0.00
CA GLY A 335 12.16 1.49 -1.15
C GLY A 335 12.05 0.73 -2.48
N LEU A 336 12.68 -0.44 -2.57
CA LEU A 336 12.62 -1.30 -3.74
C LEU A 336 11.18 -1.76 -4.03
N GLN A 337 10.45 -2.14 -3.00
CA GLN A 337 9.03 -2.48 -3.12
C GLN A 337 8.20 -1.29 -3.63
N GLN A 338 8.43 -0.09 -3.09
CA GLN A 338 7.69 1.11 -3.49
C GLN A 338 7.98 1.49 -4.94
N VAL A 339 9.20 1.32 -5.44
CA VAL A 339 9.50 1.53 -6.87
C VAL A 339 8.70 0.57 -7.74
N ALA A 340 8.63 -0.71 -7.37
CA ALA A 340 7.81 -1.69 -8.09
C ALA A 340 6.32 -1.31 -8.08
N LEU A 341 5.79 -0.89 -6.93
CA LEU A 341 4.40 -0.41 -6.80
C LEU A 341 4.15 0.85 -7.62
N CYS A 342 5.05 1.84 -7.62
CA CYS A 342 4.89 3.03 -8.45
C CYS A 342 4.78 2.66 -9.95
N GLY A 343 5.58 1.70 -10.42
CA GLY A 343 5.50 1.19 -11.79
C GLY A 343 4.14 0.58 -12.11
N THR A 344 3.61 -0.27 -11.23
CA THR A 344 2.29 -0.90 -11.42
C THR A 344 1.14 0.11 -11.34
N HIS A 345 1.25 1.13 -10.50
CA HIS A 345 0.27 2.21 -10.38
C HIS A 345 0.27 3.17 -11.57
N VAL A 346 1.36 3.24 -12.35
CA VAL A 346 1.37 3.95 -13.64
C VAL A 346 0.71 3.09 -14.73
N VAL A 347 1.14 1.83 -14.84
CA VAL A 347 0.68 0.94 -15.91
C VAL A 347 -0.77 0.51 -15.73
N GLY A 348 -1.20 0.21 -14.51
CA GLY A 348 -2.52 -0.34 -14.19
C GLY A 348 -3.68 0.53 -14.70
N PRO A 349 -3.77 1.81 -14.31
CA PRO A 349 -4.85 2.70 -14.78
C PRO A 349 -4.88 2.87 -16.30
N ILE A 350 -3.72 2.93 -16.95
CA ILE A 350 -3.61 3.04 -18.42
C ILE A 350 -4.18 1.80 -19.08
N VAL A 351 -3.74 0.62 -18.65
CA VAL A 351 -4.20 -0.66 -19.22
C VAL A 351 -5.69 -0.85 -18.93
N ALA A 352 -6.15 -0.60 -17.70
CA ALA A 352 -7.57 -0.71 -17.33
C ALA A 352 -8.46 0.21 -18.16
N GLY A 353 -8.11 1.50 -18.28
CA GLY A 353 -8.87 2.46 -19.07
C GLY A 353 -8.91 2.13 -20.56
N ALA A 354 -7.75 1.74 -21.14
CA ALA A 354 -7.66 1.34 -22.54
C ALA A 354 -8.48 0.07 -22.82
N THR A 355 -8.38 -0.93 -21.94
CA THR A 355 -9.08 -2.21 -22.07
C THR A 355 -10.59 -2.01 -21.91
N PHE A 356 -11.03 -1.21 -20.92
CA PHE A 356 -12.45 -0.90 -20.74
C PHE A 356 -13.02 -0.18 -21.97
N SER A 357 -12.33 0.85 -22.44
CA SER A 357 -12.75 1.63 -23.62
C SER A 357 -12.76 0.81 -24.91
N TRP A 358 -11.83 -0.13 -25.05
CA TRP A 358 -11.80 -1.05 -26.19
C TRP A 358 -12.95 -2.06 -26.11
N SER A 359 -13.24 -2.57 -24.91
CA SER A 359 -14.26 -3.60 -24.67
C SER A 359 -15.70 -3.12 -24.92
N ILE A 360 -15.98 -1.83 -24.68
CA ILE A 360 -17.30 -1.24 -24.96
C ILE A 360 -17.48 -0.88 -26.45
N LYS A 361 -16.39 -0.68 -27.22
CA LYS A 361 -16.46 -0.32 -28.65
C LYS A 361 -16.70 -1.51 -29.56
N HIS A 362 -16.16 -2.66 -29.23
CA HIS A 362 -16.30 -3.89 -30.01
C HIS A 362 -17.25 -4.78 -29.23
N SER A 363 -18.52 -4.81 -29.62
CA SER A 363 -19.58 -5.61 -28.96
C SER A 363 -19.35 -7.12 -29.14
N LEU A 364 -18.25 -7.62 -28.58
CA LEU A 364 -17.82 -9.02 -28.62
C LEU A 364 -18.58 -9.85 -27.57
N PRO A 365 -18.71 -11.17 -27.77
CA PRO A 365 -19.32 -12.04 -26.77
C PRO A 365 -18.45 -12.14 -25.51
N TYR A 366 -19.07 -12.58 -24.40
CA TYR A 366 -18.36 -12.93 -23.17
C TYR A 366 -17.19 -13.89 -23.46
N PRO A 367 -15.99 -13.70 -22.88
CA PRO A 367 -15.62 -12.71 -21.86
C PRO A 367 -15.02 -11.39 -22.37
N PHE A 368 -15.05 -11.12 -23.69
CA PHE A 368 -14.37 -9.97 -24.31
C PHE A 368 -15.18 -8.67 -24.31
N ASN A 369 -16.40 -8.70 -23.78
CA ASN A 369 -17.26 -7.54 -23.55
C ASN A 369 -16.78 -6.71 -22.34
N SER A 370 -17.65 -5.88 -21.75
CA SER A 370 -17.39 -5.08 -20.54
C SER A 370 -16.80 -5.86 -19.34
N HIS A 371 -16.83 -7.19 -19.37
CA HIS A 371 -16.24 -8.07 -18.37
C HIS A 371 -14.71 -8.24 -18.53
N LEU A 372 -14.13 -7.91 -19.68
CA LEU A 372 -12.73 -8.19 -20.02
C LEU A 372 -11.73 -7.61 -19.00
N VAL A 373 -11.96 -6.37 -18.56
CA VAL A 373 -11.09 -5.72 -17.56
C VAL A 373 -11.07 -6.49 -16.25
N TRP A 374 -12.23 -6.99 -15.83
CA TRP A 374 -12.39 -7.74 -14.59
C TRP A 374 -11.80 -9.14 -14.70
N VAL A 375 -11.96 -9.80 -15.84
CA VAL A 375 -11.33 -11.09 -16.15
C VAL A 375 -9.80 -10.95 -16.15
N LEU A 376 -9.27 -9.86 -16.70
CA LEU A 376 -7.84 -9.59 -16.69
C LEU A 376 -7.32 -9.33 -15.26
N CYS A 377 -8.06 -8.59 -14.43
CA CYS A 377 -7.74 -8.40 -13.01
C CYS A 377 -7.74 -9.75 -12.25
N ALA A 378 -8.73 -10.61 -12.51
CA ALA A 378 -8.82 -11.94 -11.92
C ALA A 378 -7.66 -12.84 -12.38
N ALA A 379 -7.30 -12.81 -13.66
CA ALA A 379 -6.18 -13.56 -14.21
C ALA A 379 -4.84 -13.12 -13.59
N LEU A 380 -4.57 -11.82 -13.49
CA LEU A 380 -3.37 -11.30 -12.82
C LEU A 380 -3.31 -11.73 -11.35
N THR A 381 -4.44 -11.70 -10.65
CA THR A 381 -4.53 -12.14 -9.25
C THR A 381 -4.30 -13.65 -9.13
N ALA A 382 -4.82 -14.45 -10.05
CA ALA A 382 -4.60 -15.89 -10.09
C ALA A 382 -3.14 -16.25 -10.38
N VAL A 383 -2.48 -15.52 -11.30
CA VAL A 383 -1.03 -15.68 -11.57
C VAL A 383 -0.22 -15.33 -10.33
N SER A 384 -0.53 -14.23 -9.65
CA SER A 384 0.15 -13.89 -8.40
C SER A 384 -0.10 -14.93 -7.29
N LEU A 385 -1.30 -15.47 -7.19
CA LEU A 385 -1.62 -16.56 -6.26
C LEU A 385 -0.80 -17.82 -6.58
N GLN A 386 -0.66 -18.19 -7.85
CA GLN A 386 0.22 -19.29 -8.25
C GLN A 386 1.68 -19.04 -7.88
N MET A 387 2.18 -17.81 -8.09
CA MET A 387 3.54 -17.42 -7.67
C MET A 387 3.72 -17.50 -6.15
N SER A 388 2.68 -17.18 -5.37
CA SER A 388 2.71 -17.20 -3.90
C SER A 388 2.96 -18.59 -3.30
N PHE A 389 2.63 -19.67 -4.01
CA PHE A 389 2.91 -21.04 -3.55
C PHE A 389 4.40 -21.39 -3.58
N LYS A 390 5.21 -20.65 -4.35
CA LYS A 390 6.66 -20.82 -4.41
C LYS A 390 7.40 -20.00 -3.34
N ILE A 391 6.68 -19.23 -2.53
CA ILE A 391 7.23 -18.47 -1.40
C ILE A 391 7.27 -19.40 -0.18
N PRO A 392 8.44 -19.59 0.45
CA PRO A 392 8.58 -20.46 1.62
C PRO A 392 7.86 -19.88 2.84
N GLU A 393 7.39 -20.74 3.74
CA GLU A 393 6.66 -20.31 4.95
C GLU A 393 7.56 -19.61 5.97
N SER A 394 8.88 -19.75 5.86
CA SER A 394 9.87 -19.06 6.70
C SER A 394 9.78 -17.54 6.63
N VAL A 395 9.13 -16.98 5.61
CA VAL A 395 8.92 -15.53 5.45
C VAL A 395 7.86 -14.97 6.42
N ASN A 396 7.07 -15.83 7.08
CA ASN A 396 6.11 -15.39 8.09
C ASN A 396 6.77 -14.81 9.34
N THR A 397 8.00 -15.21 9.65
CA THR A 397 8.71 -14.80 10.86
C THR A 397 9.75 -13.74 10.51
N PHE A 398 9.78 -12.63 11.26
CA PHE A 398 10.82 -11.61 11.11
C PHE A 398 12.17 -12.18 11.58
N LEU A 399 13.14 -12.30 10.66
CA LEU A 399 14.42 -12.99 10.92
C LEU A 399 15.43 -12.20 11.76
N ALA A 400 15.16 -10.95 12.14
CA ALA A 400 16.16 -10.17 12.87
C ALA A 400 16.29 -10.67 14.33
N GLY A 401 17.35 -11.43 14.61
CA GLY A 401 17.84 -11.68 15.96
C GLY A 401 17.68 -13.10 16.53
N GLN A 402 17.32 -14.12 15.74
CA GLN A 402 17.26 -15.49 16.26
C GLN A 402 18.63 -16.13 16.55
N ASN A 403 19.73 -15.62 15.99
CA ASN A 403 21.07 -16.13 16.33
C ASN A 403 21.52 -15.85 17.78
N ASN A 404 20.80 -15.01 18.55
CA ASN A 404 21.15 -14.76 19.96
C ASN A 404 20.24 -15.47 20.97
N ARG A 405 19.20 -16.21 20.53
CA ARG A 405 18.33 -16.96 21.46
C ARG A 405 18.62 -18.45 21.46
N ASP A 406 18.98 -19.02 20.30
CA ASP A 406 19.22 -20.46 20.21
C ASP A 406 20.65 -20.85 20.66
N ALA A 407 21.58 -19.88 20.74
CA ALA A 407 22.93 -20.09 21.29
C ALA A 407 22.97 -20.09 22.84
N GLY A 408 21.86 -19.77 23.52
CA GLY A 408 21.80 -19.70 24.99
C GLY A 408 21.16 -20.91 25.66
N THR A 409 20.75 -21.92 24.90
CA THR A 409 20.02 -23.11 25.42
C THR A 409 20.74 -24.44 25.18
N GLU A 410 21.95 -24.43 24.62
CA GLU A 410 22.77 -25.65 24.46
C GLU A 410 23.82 -25.85 25.58
N ASP A 411 23.97 -24.91 26.53
CA ASP A 411 24.91 -25.01 27.67
C ASP A 411 24.23 -25.40 29.01
N GLU A 412 22.93 -25.73 29.02
CA GLU A 412 22.26 -26.33 30.19
C GLU A 412 21.63 -27.68 29.80
N ALA A 413 22.45 -28.72 29.65
CA ALA A 413 22.01 -30.12 29.65
C ALA A 413 23.08 -31.05 30.22
#